data_AF-A0A3D0XEG0-F1
#
_entry.id   AF-A0A3D0XEG0-F1
#
_cell.length_a   1.000
_cell.length_b   1.000
_cell.length_c   1.000
_cell.angle_alpha   90.00
_cell.angle_beta   90.00
_cell.angle_gamma   90.00
#
_symmetry.space_group_name_H-M   'P 1'
#
loop_
_entity.id
_entity.type
_entity.pdbx_description
1 polymer ?
#
loop_
_entity_poly.entity_id
_entity_poly.type
_entity_poly.pdbx_seq_one_letter_code
_entity_poly.pdbx_strand_id
1 'polypeptide(L)'
;FFTDYFTPPPEPLPPPKPTTKEVTILFQGWFESSQEQLQAFVSLDGKKAKGGVKDAIGENLTIEAIEAGQLIVKSADEIQHTIPFKKPTKITIPLP
;
A
#
# COMPACT_ATOMS: atom_id res chain seq x y z
N PHE A 1 0.25 55.75 -30.87
CA PHE A 1 -0.52 54.51 -30.66
C PHE A 1 0.42 53.51 -30.03
N PHE A 2 0.29 53.24 -28.73
CA PHE A 2 1.06 52.19 -28.05
C PHE A 2 0.17 50.97 -27.94
N THR A 3 0.50 49.93 -28.70
CA THR A 3 0.00 48.58 -28.51
C THR A 3 0.89 47.93 -27.45
N ASP A 4 0.36 47.70 -26.27
CA ASP A 4 0.95 46.71 -25.37
C ASP A 4 -0.15 46.16 -24.47
N TYR A 5 0.13 45.05 -23.80
CA TYR A 5 -0.79 44.21 -23.02
C TYR A 5 -1.56 43.15 -23.82
N PHE A 6 -0.81 42.34 -24.57
CA PHE A 6 -1.14 40.92 -24.63
C PHE A 6 -0.55 40.26 -23.38
N THR A 7 -1.30 40.27 -22.28
CA THR A 7 -0.92 39.54 -21.07
C THR A 7 -1.03 38.05 -21.40
N PRO A 8 0.06 37.27 -21.45
CA PRO A 8 -0.05 35.84 -21.68
C PRO A 8 -0.91 35.23 -20.55
N PRO A 9 -1.79 34.27 -20.86
CA PRO A 9 -2.58 33.61 -19.84
C PRO A 9 -1.63 33.01 -18.78
N PRO A 10 -1.99 33.07 -17.49
CA PRO A 10 -1.20 32.42 -16.46
C PRO A 10 -1.05 30.93 -16.80
N GLU A 11 0.15 30.39 -16.64
CA GLU A 11 0.44 28.98 -16.91
C GLU A 11 -0.54 28.09 -16.12
N PRO A 12 -1.07 27.02 -16.72
CA PRO A 12 -1.90 26.07 -16.00
C PRO A 12 -1.09 25.49 -14.83
N LEU A 13 -1.70 25.47 -13.64
CA LEU A 13 -1.08 24.90 -12.44
C LEU A 13 -0.57 23.48 -12.74
N PRO A 14 0.63 23.12 -12.24
CA PRO A 14 1.12 21.76 -12.41
C PRO A 14 0.11 20.79 -11.81
N PRO A 15 -0.09 19.61 -12.42
CA PRO A 15 -0.99 18.61 -11.88
C PRO A 15 -0.59 18.30 -10.43
N PRO A 16 -1.57 18.09 -9.53
CA PRO A 16 -1.26 17.66 -8.18
C PRO A 16 -0.42 16.39 -8.25
N LYS A 17 0.68 16.34 -7.49
CA LYS A 17 1.52 15.15 -7.41
C LYS A 17 0.64 13.96 -7.01
N PRO A 18 0.85 12.77 -7.57
CA PRO A 18 0.13 11.59 -7.10
C PRO A 18 0.38 11.45 -5.61
N THR A 19 -0.71 11.40 -4.83
CA THR A 19 -0.69 11.22 -3.38
C THR A 19 -0.87 9.76 -2.99
N THR A 20 -1.12 8.89 -3.96
CA THR A 20 -1.41 7.47 -3.75
C THR A 20 -0.64 6.61 -4.74
N LYS A 21 -0.38 5.35 -4.35
CA LYS A 21 0.31 4.33 -5.13
C LYS A 21 -0.50 3.04 -5.07
N GLU A 22 -0.70 2.42 -6.23
CA GLU A 22 -1.28 1.08 -6.30
C GLU A 22 -0.21 0.04 -5.98
N VAL A 23 -0.52 -0.88 -5.08
CA VAL A 23 0.35 -2.01 -4.74
C VAL A 23 -0.44 -3.31 -4.84
N THR A 24 0.18 -4.33 -5.43
CA THR A 24 -0.42 -5.66 -5.50
C THR A 24 0.09 -6.51 -4.35
N ILE A 25 -0.81 -6.96 -3.48
CA ILE A 25 -0.47 -7.84 -2.36
C ILE A 25 -0.98 -9.24 -2.65
N LEU A 26 -0.10 -10.22 -2.51
CA LEU A 26 -0.43 -11.64 -2.58
C LEU A 26 -0.12 -12.30 -1.26
N PHE A 27 -1.16 -12.73 -0.54
CA PHE A 27 -0.98 -13.54 0.66
C PHE A 27 -0.68 -14.99 0.26
N GLN A 28 0.53 -15.46 0.55
CA GLN A 28 0.98 -16.79 0.15
C GLN A 28 0.79 -17.83 1.26
N GLY A 29 0.67 -17.38 2.51
CA GLY A 29 0.41 -18.21 3.67
C GLY A 29 1.00 -17.62 4.93
N TRP A 30 0.90 -18.36 6.02
CA TRP A 30 1.42 -17.98 7.33
C TRP A 30 2.16 -19.17 7.93
N PHE A 31 3.08 -18.89 8.83
CA PHE A 31 3.84 -19.89 9.56
C PHE A 31 4.05 -19.43 10.99
N GLU A 32 4.07 -20.38 11.92
CA GLU A 32 4.48 -20.11 13.29
C GLU A 32 6.01 -20.13 13.35
N SER A 33 6.59 -19.04 13.83
CA SER A 33 8.02 -18.95 14.06
C SER A 33 8.39 -19.62 15.38
N SER A 34 9.67 -19.93 15.60
CA SER A 34 10.16 -20.58 16.84
C SER A 34 9.88 -19.80 18.13
N GLN A 35 9.45 -18.55 18.03
CA GLN A 35 9.04 -17.70 19.16
C GLN A 35 7.52 -17.74 19.41
N GLU A 36 6.80 -18.72 18.86
CA GLU A 36 5.32 -18.83 18.92
C GLU A 36 4.61 -17.59 18.34
N GLN A 37 5.31 -16.85 17.47
CA GLN A 37 4.76 -15.70 16.76
C GLN A 37 4.31 -16.12 15.37
N LEU A 38 3.04 -15.87 15.09
CA LEU A 38 2.44 -16.11 13.79
C LEU A 38 2.96 -15.05 12.79
N GLN A 39 3.64 -15.50 11.75
CA GLN A 39 4.21 -14.66 10.70
C GLN A 39 3.47 -14.91 9.39
N ALA A 40 3.03 -13.84 8.75
CA ALA A 40 2.45 -13.89 7.41
C ALA A 40 3.56 -13.78 6.36
N PHE A 41 3.43 -14.59 5.32
CA PHE A 41 4.23 -14.54 4.12
C PHE A 41 3.41 -13.92 3.00
N VAL A 42 3.87 -12.75 2.53
CA VAL A 42 3.20 -11.96 1.51
C VAL A 42 4.16 -11.62 0.39
N SER A 43 3.62 -11.37 -0.80
CA SER A 43 4.38 -10.77 -1.89
C SER A 43 3.75 -9.43 -2.23
N LEU A 44 4.53 -8.37 -2.12
CA LEU A 44 4.16 -6.99 -2.43
C LEU A 44 4.81 -6.62 -3.76
N ASP A 45 4.01 -6.42 -4.80
CA ASP A 45 4.50 -6.04 -6.13
C ASP A 45 5.62 -6.97 -6.65
N GLY A 46 5.47 -8.28 -6.38
CA GLY A 46 6.46 -9.30 -6.72
C GLY A 46 7.66 -9.40 -5.77
N LYS A 47 7.80 -8.50 -4.79
CA LYS A 47 8.79 -8.59 -3.71
C LYS A 47 8.23 -9.37 -2.53
N LYS A 48 8.92 -10.44 -2.14
CA LYS A 48 8.54 -11.25 -0.97
C LYS A 48 8.82 -10.45 0.30
N ALA A 49 7.82 -10.36 1.16
CA ALA A 49 7.92 -9.78 2.50
C ALA A 49 7.29 -10.74 3.51
N LYS A 50 7.74 -10.63 4.75
CA LYS A 50 7.21 -11.40 5.86
C LYS A 50 7.15 -10.51 7.09
N GLY A 51 6.13 -10.69 7.90
CA GLY A 51 5.94 -9.91 9.12
C GLY A 51 4.97 -10.61 10.05
N GLY A 52 5.08 -10.31 11.35
CA GLY A 52 4.10 -10.73 12.35
C GLY A 52 2.91 -9.78 12.44
N VAL A 53 1.97 -10.09 13.33
CA VAL A 53 0.92 -9.14 13.71
C VAL A 53 1.55 -7.86 14.27
N LYS A 54 1.09 -6.70 13.80
CA LYS A 54 1.62 -5.33 14.02
C LYS A 54 2.95 -5.00 13.34
N ASP A 55 3.48 -5.90 12.51
CA ASP A 55 4.71 -5.65 11.76
C ASP A 55 4.43 -4.93 10.44
N ALA A 56 5.37 -4.09 10.00
CA ALA A 56 5.24 -3.33 8.77
C ALA A 56 5.69 -4.15 7.56
N ILE A 57 4.79 -4.38 6.60
CA ILE A 57 5.04 -5.15 5.38
C ILE A 57 5.11 -4.23 4.16
N GLY A 58 6.04 -3.28 4.16
CA GLY A 58 6.28 -2.38 3.02
C GLY A 58 6.12 -0.91 3.37
N GLU A 59 5.93 -0.08 2.34
CA GLU A 59 5.66 1.35 2.52
C GLU A 59 4.22 1.52 2.99
N ASN A 60 4.00 2.08 4.18
CA ASN A 60 2.67 2.44 4.70
C ASN A 60 1.68 1.28 4.86
N LEU A 61 2.17 0.05 5.11
CA LEU A 61 1.32 -1.13 5.36
C LEU A 61 1.77 -1.89 6.59
N THR A 62 0.80 -2.20 7.46
CA THR A 62 1.01 -2.93 8.71
C THR A 62 0.08 -4.13 8.75
N ILE A 63 0.56 -5.28 9.21
CA ILE A 63 -0.31 -6.44 9.44
C ILE A 63 -1.13 -6.18 10.70
N GLU A 64 -2.45 -6.24 10.60
CA GLU A 64 -3.32 -6.09 11.77
C GLU A 64 -3.73 -7.45 12.35
N ALA A 65 -4.03 -8.41 11.49
CA ALA A 65 -4.35 -9.77 11.88
C ALA A 65 -3.98 -10.76 10.78
N ILE A 66 -3.65 -11.99 11.19
CA ILE A 66 -3.31 -13.07 10.28
C ILE A 66 -4.28 -14.21 10.57
N GLU A 67 -5.12 -14.54 9.59
CA GLU A 67 -6.09 -15.62 9.69
C GLU A 67 -5.75 -16.74 8.71
N ALA A 68 -6.27 -17.94 8.97
CA ALA A 68 -5.91 -19.13 8.19
C ALA A 68 -6.19 -19.00 6.68
N GLY A 69 -7.22 -18.25 6.31
CA GLY A 69 -7.66 -18.04 4.93
C GLY A 69 -7.56 -16.61 4.41
N GLN A 70 -7.19 -15.64 5.25
CA GLN A 70 -7.12 -14.23 4.87
C GLN A 70 -6.13 -13.46 5.75
N LEU A 71 -5.58 -12.39 5.20
CA LEU A 71 -4.69 -11.49 5.91
C LEU A 71 -5.35 -10.11 6.00
N ILE A 72 -5.38 -9.54 7.20
CA ILE A 72 -5.86 -8.18 7.42
C ILE A 72 -4.67 -7.27 7.51
N VAL A 73 -4.57 -6.33 6.59
CA VAL A 73 -3.50 -5.33 6.54
C VAL A 73 -4.12 -3.95 6.70
N LYS A 74 -3.51 -3.09 7.50
CA LYS A 74 -3.90 -1.70 7.71
C LYS A 74 -2.94 -0.81 6.92
N SER A 75 -3.48 0.06 6.09
CA SER A 75 -2.71 1.10 5.40
C SER A 75 -2.45 2.30 6.32
N ALA A 76 -1.54 3.20 5.95
CA ALA A 76 -1.27 4.42 6.71
C ALA A 76 -2.48 5.39 6.76
N ASP A 77 -3.42 5.31 5.82
CA ASP A 77 -4.72 6.01 5.88
C ASP A 77 -5.68 5.40 6.92
N GLU A 78 -5.20 4.47 7.73
CA GLU A 78 -5.98 3.66 8.67
C GLU A 78 -7.04 2.76 8.05
N ILE A 79 -7.00 2.58 6.72
CA ILE A 79 -7.93 1.71 6.00
C ILE A 79 -7.46 0.26 6.12
N GLN A 80 -8.34 -0.60 6.61
CA GLN A 80 -8.12 -2.05 6.64
C GLN A 80 -8.45 -2.66 5.27
N HIS A 81 -7.56 -3.52 4.79
CA HIS A 81 -7.72 -4.29 3.58
C HIS A 81 -7.62 -5.78 3.91
N THR A 82 -8.60 -6.54 3.44
CA THR A 82 -8.62 -8.00 3.58
C THR A 82 -8.04 -8.64 2.33
N ILE A 83 -6.93 -9.35 2.48
CA ILE A 83 -6.22 -10.06 1.41
C ILE A 83 -6.52 -11.56 1.53
N PRO A 84 -7.38 -12.13 0.67
CA PRO A 84 -7.65 -13.56 0.67
C PRO A 84 -6.42 -14.40 0.32
N PHE A 85 -6.35 -15.61 0.89
CA PHE A 85 -5.26 -16.55 0.67
C PHE A 85 -5.09 -16.92 -0.80
N LYS A 86 -3.84 -16.88 -1.29
CA LYS A 86 -3.43 -17.16 -2.67
C LYS A 86 -4.13 -16.32 -3.73
N LYS A 87 -4.71 -15.19 -3.35
CA LYS A 87 -5.38 -14.29 -4.29
C LYS A 87 -4.68 -12.93 -4.28
N PRO A 88 -4.18 -12.46 -5.43
CA PRO A 88 -3.58 -11.15 -5.52
C PRO A 88 -4.68 -10.09 -5.40
N THR A 89 -4.53 -9.18 -4.44
CA THR A 89 -5.43 -8.06 -4.21
C THR A 89 -4.66 -6.77 -4.45
N LYS A 90 -5.20 -5.93 -5.33
CA LYS A 90 -4.68 -4.58 -5.54
C LYS A 90 -5.27 -3.67 -4.48
N ILE A 91 -4.41 -2.93 -3.79
CA ILE A 91 -4.84 -1.89 -2.86
C ILE A 91 -4.13 -0.58 -3.21
N THR A 92 -4.78 0.51 -2.86
CA THR A 92 -4.24 1.86 -3.03
C THR A 92 -3.73 2.32 -1.68
N ILE A 93 -2.44 2.63 -1.59
CA ILE A 93 -1.79 3.14 -0.38
C ILE A 93 -1.39 4.60 -0.58
N PRO A 94 -1.36 5.43 0.48
CA PRO A 94 -0.91 6.81 0.38
C PRO A 94 0.62 6.83 0.23
N LEU A 95 1.13 7.77 -0.56
CA LEU A 95 2.56 8.05 -0.63
C LEU A 95 2.98 8.82 0.63
N PRO A 96 4.16 8.53 1.21
CA PRO A 96 4.70 9.25 2.36
C PRO A 96 5.05 10.71 2.05
#